data_AF-A0A1G0WCP1-F1
#
_entry.id   AF-A0A1G0WCP1-F1
#
_cell.length_a   1.000
_cell.length_b   1.000
_cell.length_c   1.000
_cell.angle_alpha   90.00
_cell.angle_beta   90.00
_cell.angle_gamma   90.00
#
_symmetry.space_group_name_H-M   'P 1'
#
loop_
_entity.id
_entity.type
_entity.pdbx_description
1 polymer ?
#
loop_
_entity_poly.entity_id
_entity_poly.type
_entity_poly.pdbx_seq_one_letter_code
_entity_poly.pdbx_strand_id
1 'polypeptide(L)' 'MSITLQIDKMSTTDRLQAMEELWDALCHEKHELESPSWHEEILNARKQRIKTGKAKFITLDELKKQFGR' A
#
# COMPACT_ATOMS: atom_id res chain seq x y z
N MET A 1 9.85 8.34 -21.22
CA MET A 1 9.13 7.52 -22.22
C MET A 1 7.91 6.93 -21.54
N SER A 2 6.75 6.90 -22.20
CA SER A 2 5.56 6.24 -21.65
C SER A 2 5.51 4.81 -22.18
N ILE A 3 5.46 3.83 -21.28
CA ILE A 3 5.19 2.43 -21.66
C ILE A 3 3.68 2.27 -21.69
N THR A 4 3.11 1.96 -22.86
CA THR A 4 1.66 1.70 -23.00
C THR A 4 1.44 0.19 -23.05
N LEU A 5 1.04 -0.40 -21.93
CA LEU A 5 0.62 -1.80 -21.85
C LEU A 5 -0.87 -1.91 -22.21
N GLN A 6 -1.24 -2.88 -23.05
CA GLN A 6 -2.63 -3.20 -23.39
C GLN A 6 -3.28 -4.06 -22.29
N ILE A 7 -3.28 -3.54 -21.05
CA ILE A 7 -3.76 -4.25 -19.86
C ILE A 7 -5.23 -4.67 -20.01
N ASP A 8 -6.01 -3.85 -20.71
CA ASP A 8 -7.42 -4.11 -21.03
C ASP A 8 -7.64 -5.40 -21.83
N LYS A 9 -6.65 -5.81 -22.63
CA LYS A 9 -6.69 -7.04 -23.45
C LYS A 9 -6.18 -8.29 -22.72
N MET A 10 -5.53 -8.14 -21.58
CA MET A 10 -5.03 -9.27 -20.80
C MET A 10 -6.16 -10.00 -20.08
N SER A 11 -6.06 -11.32 -19.97
CA SER A 11 -6.93 -12.11 -19.08
C SER A 11 -6.69 -11.73 -17.61
N THR A 12 -7.61 -12.07 -16.71
CA THR A 12 -7.42 -11.83 -15.28
C THR A 12 -6.14 -12.49 -14.75
N THR A 13 -5.86 -13.72 -15.17
CA THR A 13 -4.65 -14.46 -14.78
C THR A 13 -3.39 -13.73 -15.24
N ASP A 14 -3.35 -13.28 -16.49
CA ASP A 14 -2.19 -12.56 -17.04
C ASP A 14 -1.96 -11.23 -16.32
N ARG A 15 -3.04 -10.52 -15.95
CA ARG A 15 -2.93 -9.28 -15.17
C ARG A 15 -2.34 -9.53 -13.79
N LEU A 16 -2.80 -10.59 -13.11
CA LEU A 16 -2.28 -10.94 -11.80
C LEU A 16 -0.81 -11.34 -11.88
N GLN A 17 -0.43 -12.16 -12.87
CA GLN A 17 0.96 -12.53 -13.10
C GLN A 17 1.83 -11.29 -13.38
N ALA A 18 1.37 -10.38 -14.24
CA ALA A 18 2.08 -9.13 -14.51
C ALA A 18 2.21 -8.24 -13.27
N MET A 19 1.18 -8.20 -12.41
CA MET A 19 1.26 -7.48 -11.13
C MET A 19 2.32 -8.07 -10.20
N GLU A 20 2.39 -9.40 -10.09
CA GLU A 20 3.40 -10.08 -9.25
C GLU A 20 4.82 -9.84 -9.77
N GLU A 21 5.03 -9.94 -11.09
CA GLU A 21 6.34 -9.68 -11.70
C GLU A 21 6.80 -8.23 -11.52
N LEU A 22 5.88 -7.27 -11.68
CA LEU A 22 6.15 -5.86 -11.41
C LEU A 22 6.47 -5.63 -9.93
N TRP A 23 5.72 -6.26 -9.03
CA TRP A 23 5.94 -6.15 -7.60
C TRP A 23 7.31 -6.70 -7.18
N ASP A 24 7.67 -7.89 -7.68
CA ASP A 24 8.96 -8.51 -7.42
C ASP A 24 10.13 -7.63 -7.91
N ALA A 25 10.00 -7.08 -9.12
CA ALA A 25 10.99 -6.15 -9.66
C ALA A 25 11.18 -4.90 -8.78
N LEU A 26 10.07 -4.30 -8.31
CA LEU A 26 10.10 -3.12 -7.43
C LEU A 26 10.71 -3.45 -6.07
N CYS A 27 10.44 -4.63 -5.50
CA CYS A 27 11.02 -5.05 -4.22
C CYS A 27 12.55 -5.25 -4.29
N HIS A 28 13.07 -5.66 -5.46
CA HIS A 28 14.50 -5.87 -5.69
C HIS A 28 15.21 -4.64 -6.27
N GLU A 29 14.48 -3.54 -6.51
CA GLU A 29 15.05 -2.29 -6.97
C GLU A 29 15.92 -1.68 -5.86
N LYS A 30 17.18 -1.38 -6.18
CA LYS A 30 18.15 -0.86 -5.18
C LYS A 30 17.88 0.60 -4.78
N HIS A 31 16.95 1.26 -5.45
CA HIS A 31 16.64 2.66 -5.21
C HIS A 31 15.48 2.76 -4.22
N GLU A 32 15.79 3.10 -2.98
CA GLU A 32 14.76 3.47 -2.02
C GLU A 32 14.13 4.80 -2.46
N LEU A 33 12.83 4.76 -2.73
CA LEU A 33 12.06 5.97 -2.97
C LEU A 33 11.97 6.76 -1.67
N GLU A 34 12.41 8.02 -1.69
CA GLU A 34 12.23 8.90 -0.54
C GLU A 34 10.73 9.06 -0.24
N SER A 35 10.39 8.87 1.03
CA SER A 35 9.03 9.17 1.49
C SER A 35 8.73 10.65 1.26
N PRO A 36 7.50 11.00 0.83
CA PRO A 36 7.09 12.41 0.72
C PRO A 36 7.29 13.15 2.03
N SER A 37 7.65 14.45 1.96
CA SER A 37 7.90 15.28 3.16
C SER A 37 6.74 15.30 4.15
N TRP A 38 5.50 15.28 3.67
CA TRP A 38 4.30 15.24 4.51
C TRP A 38 4.14 13.91 5.28
N HIS A 39 4.77 12.83 4.84
CA HIS A 39 4.58 11.50 5.42
C HIS A 39 5.05 11.45 6.87
N GLU A 40 6.16 12.14 7.17
CA GLU A 40 6.69 12.24 8.52
C GLU A 40 5.70 12.89 9.49
N GLU A 41 5.06 13.99 9.08
CA GLU A 41 4.09 14.71 9.91
C GLU A 41 2.92 13.81 10.33
N ILE A 42 2.38 13.04 9.38
CA ILE A 42 1.28 12.10 9.63
C ILE A 42 1.73 10.99 10.58
N LEU A 43 2.91 10.40 10.37
CA LEU A 43 3.45 9.36 11.24
C LEU A 43 3.67 9.88 12.66
N ASN A 44 4.18 11.09 12.81
CA ASN A 44 4.38 11.73 14.11
C ASN A 44 3.04 11.96 14.82
N ALA A 45 2.02 12.50 14.12
CA ALA A 45 0.68 12.67 14.69
C ALA A 45 0.07 11.33 15.14
N ARG A 46 0.21 10.27 14.33
CA ARG A 46 -0.26 8.91 14.69
C ARG A 46 0.48 8.34 15.89
N LYS A 47 1.81 8.46 15.94
CA LYS A 47 2.64 8.03 17.07
C LYS A 47 2.24 8.74 18.36
N GLN A 48 1.98 10.05 18.32
CA GLN A 48 1.53 10.80 19.50
C GLN A 48 0.15 10.35 19.99
N ARG A 49 -0.80 10.07 19.09
CA ARG A 49 -2.10 9.51 19.47
C ARG A 49 -1.97 8.16 20.17
N ILE A 50 -1.04 7.31 19.71
CA ILE A 50 -0.75 6.02 20.35
C ILE A 50 -0.16 6.25 21.75
N LYS A 51 0.89 7.08 21.87
CA LYS A 51 1.56 7.38 23.14
C LYS A 51 0.62 7.98 24.19
N THR A 52 -0.32 8.82 23.76
CA THR A 52 -1.29 9.48 24.64
C THR A 52 -2.52 8.63 24.97
N GLY A 53 -2.58 7.37 24.50
CA GLY A 53 -3.73 6.49 24.69
C GLY A 53 -4.99 6.92 23.92
N LYS A 54 -4.87 7.88 22.99
CA LYS A 54 -5.96 8.41 22.16
C LYS A 54 -6.16 7.63 20.85
N ALA A 55 -5.33 6.63 20.59
CA ALA A 55 -5.47 5.73 19.45
C ALA A 55 -6.45 4.60 19.80
N LYS A 56 -7.42 4.36 18.92
CA LYS A 56 -8.27 3.17 18.97
C LYS A 56 -7.66 2.11 18.08
N PHE A 57 -7.34 0.96 18.67
CA PHE A 57 -6.97 -0.24 17.94
C PHE A 57 -8.22 -1.08 17.74
N ILE A 58 -8.32 -1.69 16.56
CA ILE A 58 -9.37 -2.66 16.24
C ILE A 58 -8.69 -3.92 15.70
N THR A 59 -9.30 -5.05 15.99
CA THR A 59 -8.93 -6.34 15.42
C THR A 59 -9.31 -6.39 13.93
N LEU A 60 -8.69 -7.33 13.20
CA LEU A 60 -9.06 -7.57 11.80
C LEU A 60 -10.52 -8.04 11.68
N ASP A 61 -11.05 -8.76 12.67
CA ASP A 61 -12.45 -9.19 12.67
C ASP A 61 -13.41 -8.01 12.86
N GLU A 62 -13.08 -7.07 13.75
CA GLU A 62 -13.84 -5.82 13.90
C GLU A 62 -13.79 -4.97 12.63
N LEU A 63 -12.61 -4.86 12.01
CA LEU A 63 -12.45 -4.16 10.73
C LEU A 63 -13.33 -4.79 9.63
N LYS A 64 -13.29 -6.12 9.49
CA LYS A 64 -14.12 -6.86 8.52
C LYS A 64 -15.62 -6.68 8.80
N LYS A 65 -16.04 -6.73 10.06
CA LYS A 65 -17.45 -6.50 10.43
C LYS A 65 -17.92 -5.08 10.10
N GLN A 66 -17.05 -4.09 10.27
CA GLN A 66 -17.41 -2.69 10.08
C GLN A 66 -17.32 -2.24 8.61
N PHE A 67 -16.40 -2.80 7.83
CA PHE A 67 -16.07 -2.31 6.48
C PHE A 67 -15.92 -3.40 5.40
N GLY A 68 -16.06 -4.69 5.76
CA GLY A 68 -16.09 -5.78 4.79
C GLY A 68 -17.28 -5.60 3.86
N ARG A 69 -17.01 -5.45 2.56
CA ARG A 69 -18.03 -5.53 1.52
C ARG A 69 -18.39 -6.97 1.25
#